data_AF-A0AA90HRN1-F1
#
_entry.id   AF-A0AA90HRN1-F1
#
_cell.length_a   1.000
_cell.length_b   1.000
_cell.length_c   1.000
_cell.angle_alpha   90.00
_cell.angle_beta   90.00
_cell.angle_gamma   90.00
#
_symmetry.space_group_name_H-M   'P 1'
#
loop_
_entity.id
_entity.type
_entity.pdbx_description
1 polymer ?
#
loop_
_entity_poly.entity_id
_entity_poly.type
_entity_poly.pdbx_seq_one_letter_code
_entity_poly.pdbx_strand_id
1 'polypeptide(L)' 'MTESHTKLLDLLGKNISFSVIRSDEIMQFFPNGILESGTVEAVLIHLSGNHEILVGDVFYSLNEIEMK' A
#
# COMPACT_ATOMS: atom_id res chain seq x y z
N MET A 1 7.60 -0.21 19.13
CA MET A 1 7.23 -0.12 17.69
C MET A 1 7.50 -1.45 17.01
N THR A 2 6.83 -2.52 17.45
CA THR A 2 7.05 -3.88 16.93
C THR A 2 5.78 -4.46 16.32
N GLU A 3 4.61 -3.99 16.76
CA GLU A 3 3.30 -4.49 16.29
C GLU A 3 2.91 -4.03 14.87
N SER A 4 3.39 -2.87 14.39
CA SER A 4 3.05 -2.42 13.02
C SER A 4 3.76 -3.25 11.95
N HIS A 5 4.98 -3.71 12.24
CA HIS A 5 5.77 -4.50 11.29
C HIS A 5 5.19 -5.90 11.12
N THR A 6 4.73 -6.55 12.20
CA THR A 6 4.17 -7.91 12.13
C THR A 6 2.91 -7.96 11.26
N LYS A 7 2.02 -6.96 11.41
CA LYS A 7 0.80 -6.85 10.60
C LYS A 7 1.07 -6.63 9.11
N LEU A 8 2.24 -6.09 8.77
CA LEU A 8 2.60 -5.88 7.38
C LEU A 8 3.08 -7.17 6.70
N LEU A 9 3.91 -7.96 7.38
CA LEU A 9 4.27 -9.28 6.88
C LEU A 9 3.04 -10.17 6.72
N ASP A 10 2.02 -9.99 7.54
CA ASP A 10 0.75 -10.72 7.41
C ASP A 10 0.02 -10.45 6.09
N LEU A 11 0.38 -9.41 5.33
CA LEU A 11 -0.19 -9.15 4.01
C LEU A 11 0.44 -10.03 2.92
N LEU A 12 1.63 -10.57 3.14
CA LEU A 12 2.35 -11.35 2.13
C LEU A 12 1.50 -12.55 1.64
N GLY A 13 1.34 -12.66 0.33
CA GLY A 13 0.52 -13.69 -0.31
C GLY A 13 -0.99 -13.47 -0.21
N LYS A 14 -1.47 -12.40 0.44
CA LYS A 14 -2.90 -12.07 0.47
C LYS A 14 -3.28 -11.25 -0.76
N ASN A 15 -4.49 -11.52 -1.26
CA ASN A 15 -5.13 -10.64 -2.22
C ASN A 15 -5.79 -9.48 -1.46
N ILE A 16 -5.40 -8.27 -1.79
CA ILE A 16 -5.87 -7.04 -1.14
C ILE A 16 -6.49 -6.10 -2.17
N SER A 17 -7.29 -5.15 -1.68
CA SER A 17 -7.82 -4.04 -2.47
C SER A 17 -7.62 -2.75 -1.70
N PHE A 18 -7.09 -1.73 -2.38
CA PHE A 18 -6.71 -0.47 -1.76
C PHE A 18 -6.90 0.69 -2.74
N SER A 19 -7.04 1.89 -2.20
CA SER A 19 -7.04 3.12 -2.99
C SER A 19 -5.66 3.77 -2.90
N VAL A 20 -5.08 4.12 -4.05
CA VAL A 20 -3.84 4.90 -4.13
C VAL A 20 -4.20 6.38 -4.05
N ILE A 21 -3.69 7.06 -3.02
CA ILE A 21 -3.82 8.50 -2.82
C ILE A 21 -2.58 9.15 -3.43
N ARG A 22 -2.73 9.67 -4.65
CA ARG A 22 -1.72 10.54 -5.25
C ARG A 22 -2.25 11.97 -5.18
N SER A 23 -1.49 12.84 -4.50
CA SER A 23 -1.60 14.30 -4.32
C SER A 23 -2.98 14.99 -4.41
N ASP A 24 -3.16 16.07 -3.64
CA ASP A 24 -4.39 16.87 -3.63
C ASP A 24 -4.86 17.32 -5.04
N GLU A 25 -3.93 17.44 -5.99
CA GLU A 25 -4.21 17.77 -7.39
C GLU A 25 -5.00 16.67 -8.13
N ILE A 26 -4.72 15.40 -7.85
CA ILE A 26 -5.37 14.28 -8.56
C ILE A 26 -6.67 13.86 -7.87
N MET A 27 -6.82 14.17 -6.58
CA MET A 27 -8.08 13.98 -5.84
C MET A 27 -9.24 14.79 -6.45
N GLN A 28 -8.97 15.88 -7.16
CA GLN A 28 -10.00 16.61 -7.90
C GLN A 28 -10.63 15.79 -9.03
N PHE A 29 -9.87 14.85 -9.60
CA PHE A 29 -10.30 13.98 -10.70
C PHE A 29 -10.68 12.58 -10.22
N PHE A 30 -10.04 12.10 -9.15
CA PHE A 30 -10.26 10.80 -8.53
C PHE A 30 -10.47 10.98 -7.03
N PRO A 31 -11.67 11.41 -6.59
CA PRO A 31 -11.93 11.78 -5.20
C PRO A 31 -11.79 10.63 -4.20
N ASN A 32 -11.84 9.38 -4.69
CA ASN A 32 -11.69 8.16 -3.88
C ASN A 32 -10.32 7.48 -4.12
N GLY A 33 -9.36 8.19 -4.73
CA GLY A 33 -8.10 7.64 -5.20
C GLY A 33 -8.25 6.72 -6.41
N ILE A 34 -7.15 6.11 -6.82
CA ILE A 34 -7.13 5.09 -7.87
C ILE A 34 -7.28 3.73 -7.19
N LEU A 35 -8.34 2.99 -7.52
CA LEU A 35 -8.58 1.67 -6.92
C LEU A 35 -7.66 0.64 -7.58
N GLU A 36 -6.88 -0.05 -6.74
CA GLU A 36 -6.00 -1.13 -7.14
C GLU A 36 -6.32 -2.39 -6.35
N SER A 37 -6.04 -3.55 -6.94
CA SER A 37 -6.22 -4.83 -6.26
C SER A 37 -5.25 -5.87 -6.81
N GLY A 38 -4.82 -6.78 -5.95
CA GLY A 38 -3.93 -7.85 -6.35
C GLY A 38 -3.31 -8.57 -5.16
N THR A 39 -2.50 -9.57 -5.48
CA THR A 39 -1.75 -10.33 -4.48
C THR A 39 -0.51 -9.54 -4.06
N VAL A 40 -0.26 -9.47 -2.75
CA VAL A 40 1.00 -8.93 -2.24
C VAL A 40 2.11 -9.95 -2.46
N GLU A 41 3.01 -9.65 -3.38
CA GLU A 41 4.11 -10.54 -3.77
C GLU A 41 5.36 -10.34 -2.92
N ALA A 42 5.56 -9.13 -2.41
CA ALA A 42 6.68 -8.79 -1.54
C ALA A 42 6.31 -7.65 -0.58
N VAL A 43 7.03 -7.59 0.54
CA VAL A 43 6.93 -6.54 1.55
C VAL A 43 8.33 -5.98 1.79
N LEU A 44 8.50 -4.66 1.66
CA LEU A 44 9.76 -3.97 1.91
C LEU A 44 9.67 -3.19 3.21
N ILE A 45 10.51 -3.58 4.17
CA ILE A 45 10.56 -2.96 5.50
C ILE A 45 11.74 -1.99 5.55
N HIS A 46 11.46 -0.70 5.37
CA HIS A 46 12.44 0.34 5.59
C HIS A 46 12.61 0.66 7.08
N LEU A 47 13.84 0.70 7.57
CA LEU A 47 14.16 1.06 8.97
C LEU A 47 13.82 2.53 9.31
N SER A 48 13.67 3.38 8.28
CA SER A 48 13.23 4.77 8.40
C SER A 48 11.72 4.93 8.61
N GLY A 49 10.93 3.86 8.46
CA GLY A 49 9.51 3.80 8.83
C GLY A 49 8.50 3.89 7.68
N ASN A 50 8.91 4.23 6.46
CA ASN A 50 8.00 4.14 5.30
C ASN A 50 8.14 2.78 4.62
N HIS A 51 7.19 1.88 4.82
CA HIS A 51 7.23 0.55 4.22
C HIS A 51 6.47 0.50 2.91
N GLU A 52 6.78 -0.51 2.10
CA GLU A 52 6.18 -0.68 0.78
C GLU A 52 5.71 -2.12 0.59
N ILE A 53 4.72 -2.28 -0.29
CA ILE A 53 4.25 -3.59 -0.76
C ILE A 53 4.37 -3.68 -2.28
N LEU A 54 4.72 -4.85 -2.78
CA LEU A 54 4.70 -5.16 -4.21
C LEU A 54 3.37 -5.80 -4.56
N VAL A 55 2.64 -5.21 -5.49
CA VAL A 55 1.41 -5.77 -6.07
C VAL A 55 1.52 -5.69 -7.58
N GLY A 56 1.58 -6.84 -8.25
CA GLY A 56 1.97 -6.91 -9.65
C GLY A 56 3.40 -6.37 -9.84
N ASP A 57 3.56 -5.42 -10.76
CA ASP A 57 4.88 -4.85 -11.10
C ASP A 57 5.19 -3.52 -10.39
N VAL A 58 4.38 -3.11 -9.41
CA VAL A 58 4.46 -1.78 -8.78
C VAL A 58 4.64 -1.88 -7.27
N PHE A 59 5.62 -1.12 -6.75
CA PHE A 59 5.77 -0.88 -5.33
C PHE A 59 4.88 0.28 -4.89
N TYR A 60 4.06 0.04 -3.87
CA TYR A 60 3.18 1.03 -3.27
C TYR A 60 3.65 1.36 -1.86
N SER A 61 3.90 2.64 -1.62
CA SER A 61 4.18 3.21 -0.30
C SER A 61 2.93 3.11 0.57
N LEU A 62 3.06 2.53 1.78
CA LEU A 62 1.92 2.37 2.69
C LEU A 62 1.31 3.71 3.13
N ASN A 63 2.12 4.77 3.16
CA ASN A 63 1.64 6.11 3.51
C ASN A 63 0.81 6.75 2.39
N GLU A 64 0.81 6.16 1.20
CA GLU A 64 0.13 6.66 0.00
C GLU A 64 -1.05 5.77 -0.41
N ILE A 65 -1.38 4.75 0.39
CA ILE A 65 -2.51 3.86 0.12
C ILE A 65 -3.47 3.82 1.31
N GLU A 66 -4.74 3.64 0.98
CA GLU A 66 -5.81 3.40 1.94
C GLU A 66 -6.39 2.00 1.71
N MET A 67 -6.21 1.10 2.67
CA MET A 67 -6.77 -0.25 2.64
C MET A 67 -8.29 -0.18 2.81
N LYS A 68 -9.03 -0.94 1.99
CA LYS A 68 -10.49 -1.09 2.13
C LYS A 68 -10.89 -2.34 2.89
#